data_AF-A0A4Q9PHD1-F1
#
_entry.id   AF-A0A4Q9PHD1-F1
#
_cell.length_a   1.000
_cell.length_b   1.000
_cell.length_c   1.000
_cell.angle_alpha   90.00
_cell.angle_beta   90.00
_cell.angle_gamma   90.00
#
_symmetry.space_group_name_H-M   'P 1'
#
loop_
_entity.id
_entity.type
_entity.pdbx_description
1 polymer ?
#
loop_
_entity_poly.entity_id
_entity_poly.type
_entity_poly.pdbx_seq_one_letter_code
_entity_poly.pdbx_strand_id
1 'polypeptide(L)'
;MKVTVNEVEYCISVPDRNLHVHLTLDTHVPWDPAKPRRGPMGCILHLSSLLPLNWHVRSMASRATYAVAHHGKKVRGIGLAHVENNWGDSFPTGWIWAQVFDAQPHVDASGSVYVPIDGEGRGEDVAGEPGEDEGTRLFAMAGGQAFMGVQAYLVGYHSLKCNWDFRPPVAMGLGRLSPFMHVRHDSRSGAVEIWLRTWRQCLEVAIEAPPEMFIGMSAPLPKGHEPGFARESFQATVRVKAERWRWPWSQWEVVDEVMLRRTADGLSCGALEFGGAFYKVGEDVV
;
A
#
# COMPACT_ATOMS: atom_id res chain seq x y z
N MET A 1 -6.88 3.11 22.10
CA MET A 1 -6.98 2.18 20.95
C MET A 1 -7.59 0.89 21.44
N LYS A 2 -8.61 0.40 20.74
CA LYS A 2 -9.21 -0.92 21.00
C LYS A 2 -9.02 -1.77 19.74
N VAL A 3 -8.53 -2.99 19.93
CA VAL A 3 -8.24 -3.91 18.84
C VAL A 3 -8.90 -5.24 19.16
N THR A 4 -9.83 -5.67 18.32
CA THR A 4 -10.43 -7.00 18.41
C THR A 4 -10.01 -7.84 17.21
N VAL A 5 -10.63 -8.99 16.98
CA VAL A 5 -10.39 -9.77 15.76
C VAL A 5 -10.99 -9.08 14.52
N ASN A 6 -12.12 -8.39 14.69
CA ASN A 6 -12.94 -7.90 13.58
C ASN A 6 -12.98 -6.37 13.47
N GLU A 7 -12.42 -5.67 14.46
CA GLU A 7 -12.55 -4.22 14.58
C GLU A 7 -11.27 -3.60 15.15
N VAL A 8 -10.91 -2.43 14.63
CA VAL A 8 -9.89 -1.55 15.21
C VAL A 8 -10.51 -0.17 15.43
N GLU A 9 -10.40 0.34 16.66
CA GLU A 9 -10.88 1.68 17.03
C GLU A 9 -9.73 2.55 17.54
N TYR A 10 -9.56 3.71 16.90
CA TYR A 10 -8.63 4.75 17.29
C TYR A 10 -9.38 6.00 17.74
N CYS A 11 -8.98 6.50 18.91
CA CYS A 11 -9.35 7.83 19.40
C CYS A 11 -8.03 8.58 19.63
N ILE A 12 -7.73 9.52 18.75
CA ILE A 12 -6.54 10.38 18.84
C ILE A 12 -7.02 11.76 19.26
N SER A 13 -6.43 12.32 20.31
CA SER A 13 -6.72 13.67 20.77
C SER A 13 -5.41 14.40 21.00
N VAL A 14 -5.26 15.56 20.36
CA VAL A 14 -4.12 16.46 20.51
C VAL A 14 -4.67 17.82 20.95
N PRO A 15 -4.90 18.03 22.26
CA PRO A 15 -5.60 19.21 22.78
C PRO A 15 -4.94 20.53 22.37
N ASP A 16 -3.61 20.59 22.40
CA ASP A 16 -2.84 21.80 22.05
C ASP A 16 -2.97 22.19 20.56
N ARG A 17 -3.40 21.24 19.72
CA ARG A 17 -3.70 21.47 18.30
C ARG A 17 -5.19 21.55 18.01
N ASN A 18 -6.04 21.47 19.05
CA ASN A 18 -7.49 21.41 18.93
C ASN A 18 -7.94 20.38 17.88
N LEU A 19 -7.27 19.21 17.90
CA LEU A 19 -7.46 18.11 16.96
C LEU A 19 -7.98 16.88 17.70
N HIS A 20 -9.09 16.33 17.20
CA HIS A 20 -9.64 15.06 17.62
C HIS A 20 -9.95 14.22 16.39
N VAL A 21 -9.50 12.97 16.40
CA VAL A 21 -9.79 11.99 15.35
C VAL A 21 -10.38 10.75 16.02
N HIS A 22 -11.57 10.36 15.58
CA HIS A 22 -12.15 9.06 15.87
C HIS A 22 -12.22 8.27 14.58
N LEU A 23 -11.72 7.04 14.61
CA LEU A 23 -11.63 6.16 13.46
C LEU A 23 -11.99 4.75 13.90
N THR A 24 -13.01 4.19 13.26
CA THR A 24 -13.40 2.78 13.41
C THR A 24 -13.16 2.06 12.10
N LEU A 25 -12.43 0.96 12.17
CA LEU A 25 -12.09 0.10 11.06
C LEU A 25 -12.73 -1.27 11.25
N ASP A 26 -13.49 -1.71 10.26
CA ASP A 26 -14.11 -3.04 10.21
C ASP A 26 -13.93 -3.66 8.82
N THR A 27 -14.56 -4.81 8.57
CA THR A 27 -14.55 -5.48 7.26
C THR A 27 -13.13 -5.65 6.71
N HIS A 28 -12.26 -6.25 7.54
CA HIS A 28 -10.84 -6.38 7.24
C HIS A 28 -10.60 -7.30 6.02
N VAL A 29 -9.93 -6.78 4.99
CA VAL A 29 -9.32 -7.60 3.93
C VAL A 29 -7.90 -7.97 4.35
N PRO A 30 -7.62 -9.20 4.79
CA PRO A 30 -6.28 -9.61 5.19
C PRO A 30 -5.35 -9.75 3.98
N TRP A 31 -4.04 -9.79 4.23
CA TRP A 31 -3.04 -10.09 3.20
C TRP A 31 -3.23 -11.50 2.59
N ASP A 32 -3.54 -12.50 3.41
CA ASP A 32 -3.82 -13.88 2.98
C ASP A 32 -5.20 -14.29 3.52
N PRO A 33 -6.26 -14.34 2.68
CA PRO A 33 -7.60 -14.72 3.12
C PRO A 33 -7.67 -16.12 3.73
N ALA A 34 -6.83 -17.05 3.29
CA ALA A 34 -6.78 -18.40 3.84
C ALA A 34 -6.05 -18.44 5.20
N LYS A 35 -5.18 -17.46 5.47
CA LYS A 35 -4.44 -17.32 6.74
C LYS A 35 -4.41 -15.85 7.19
N PRO A 36 -5.50 -15.31 7.75
CA PRO A 36 -5.65 -13.86 8.00
C PRO A 36 -4.60 -13.19 8.90
N ARG A 37 -3.83 -13.98 9.67
CA ARG A 37 -2.72 -13.48 10.50
C ARG A 37 -1.37 -13.47 9.78
N ARG A 38 -1.29 -14.03 8.58
CA ARG A 38 -0.08 -14.07 7.78
C ARG A 38 0.04 -12.77 7.02
N GLY A 39 1.17 -12.09 7.21
CA GLY A 39 1.48 -10.86 6.49
C GLY A 39 2.43 -11.10 5.29
N PRO A 40 2.87 -10.00 4.64
CA PRO A 40 3.71 -10.02 3.45
C PRO A 40 5.02 -10.79 3.60
N MET A 41 5.59 -10.78 4.82
CA MET A 41 6.82 -11.51 5.14
C MET A 41 6.70 -13.03 4.94
N GLY A 42 5.50 -13.61 5.03
CA GLY A 42 5.30 -15.04 4.88
C GLY A 42 6.22 -15.87 5.80
N CYS A 43 7.00 -16.78 5.22
CA CYS A 43 7.95 -17.60 5.98
C CYS A 43 9.19 -16.84 6.47
N ILE A 44 9.51 -15.67 5.89
CA ILE A 44 10.64 -14.83 6.32
C ILE A 44 10.40 -14.29 7.74
N LEU A 45 9.16 -14.27 8.21
CA LEU A 45 8.83 -13.93 9.59
C LEU A 45 9.56 -14.81 10.62
N HIS A 46 9.92 -16.05 10.27
CA HIS A 46 10.72 -16.91 11.15
C HIS A 46 12.16 -16.41 11.35
N LEU A 47 12.62 -15.47 10.51
CA LEU A 47 13.90 -14.79 10.62
C LEU A 47 13.76 -13.39 11.23
N SER A 48 12.60 -13.06 11.81
CA SER A 48 12.28 -11.71 12.31
C SER A 48 13.34 -11.12 13.25
N SER A 49 13.94 -11.96 14.12
CA SER A 49 15.00 -11.53 15.04
C SER A 49 16.34 -11.18 14.38
N LEU A 50 16.52 -11.55 13.10
CA LEU A 50 17.72 -11.25 12.32
C LEU A 50 17.51 -10.06 11.38
N LEU A 51 16.27 -9.55 11.28
CA LEU A 51 15.92 -8.46 10.38
C LEU A 51 15.87 -7.15 11.17
N PRO A 52 16.51 -6.08 10.66
CA PRO A 52 16.51 -4.78 11.34
C PRO A 52 15.11 -4.17 11.42
N LEU A 53 14.25 -4.52 10.46
CA LEU A 53 12.87 -4.08 10.37
C LEU A 53 11.99 -5.22 9.87
N ASN A 54 10.82 -5.33 10.47
CA ASN A 54 9.75 -6.21 10.07
C ASN A 54 8.57 -5.36 9.63
N TRP A 55 7.82 -5.85 8.64
CA TRP A 55 6.63 -5.19 8.12
C TRP A 55 5.47 -6.18 8.10
N HIS A 56 4.36 -5.78 8.73
CA HIS A 56 3.15 -6.56 8.75
C HIS A 56 1.97 -5.73 8.31
N VAL A 57 1.26 -6.25 7.32
CA VAL A 57 -0.05 -5.74 6.92
C VAL A 57 -1.09 -6.60 7.60
N ARG A 58 -1.85 -5.97 8.50
CA ARG A 58 -3.02 -6.58 9.14
C ARG A 58 -4.20 -6.59 8.17
N SER A 59 -4.37 -5.50 7.44
CA SER A 59 -5.42 -5.40 6.42
C SER A 59 -4.98 -4.54 5.25
N MET A 60 -5.12 -5.09 4.04
CA MET A 60 -4.89 -4.40 2.77
C MET A 60 -5.99 -3.37 2.48
N ALA A 61 -7.20 -3.56 3.00
CA ALA A 61 -8.30 -2.62 2.93
C ALA A 61 -9.29 -2.95 4.05
N SER A 62 -9.60 -1.98 4.89
CA SER A 62 -10.68 -2.04 5.88
C SER A 62 -11.65 -0.90 5.60
N ARG A 63 -12.94 -1.14 5.77
CA ARG A 63 -13.91 -0.04 5.75
C ARG A 63 -13.63 0.84 6.97
N ALA A 64 -13.49 2.13 6.70
CA ALA A 64 -13.08 3.13 7.68
C ALA A 64 -14.19 4.15 7.89
N THR A 65 -14.83 4.14 9.06
CA THR A 65 -15.71 5.23 9.49
C THR A 65 -14.91 6.23 10.31
N TYR A 66 -14.86 7.49 9.88
CA TYR A 66 -14.04 8.49 10.54
C TYR A 66 -14.82 9.75 10.92
N ALA A 67 -14.39 10.38 12.00
CA ALA A 67 -14.79 11.70 12.42
C ALA A 67 -13.54 12.50 12.82
N VAL A 68 -13.28 13.60 12.12
CA VAL A 68 -12.16 14.51 12.37
C VAL A 68 -12.73 15.84 12.83
N ALA A 69 -12.27 16.32 13.98
CA ALA A 69 -12.53 17.68 14.45
C ALA A 69 -11.19 18.43 14.54
N HIS A 70 -11.07 19.56 13.85
CA HIS A 70 -9.86 20.38 13.86
C HIS A 70 -10.24 21.87 13.91
N HIS A 71 -9.79 22.58 14.94
CA HIS A 71 -10.13 24.00 15.18
C HIS A 71 -11.64 24.30 15.07
N GLY A 72 -12.47 23.45 15.69
CA GLY A 72 -13.94 23.59 15.68
C GLY A 72 -14.64 23.14 14.39
N LYS A 73 -13.91 22.91 13.29
CA LYS A 73 -14.48 22.31 12.07
C LYS A 73 -14.57 20.80 12.25
N LYS A 74 -15.71 20.22 11.90
CA LYS A 74 -15.96 18.77 11.98
C LYS A 74 -16.24 18.20 10.60
N VAL A 75 -15.54 17.12 10.27
CA VAL A 75 -15.76 16.33 9.07
C VAL A 75 -16.02 14.89 9.49
N ARG A 76 -16.96 14.24 8.84
CA ARG A 76 -17.25 12.81 9.00
C ARG A 76 -17.33 12.18 7.63
N GLY A 77 -16.97 10.91 7.54
CA GLY A 77 -17.08 10.17 6.29
C GLY A 77 -16.81 8.70 6.48
N ILE A 78 -16.93 8.00 5.36
CA ILE A 78 -16.56 6.60 5.24
C ILE A 78 -15.58 6.49 4.08
N GLY A 79 -14.58 5.62 4.21
CA GLY A 79 -13.60 5.35 3.18
C GLY A 79 -12.96 3.98 3.37
N LEU A 80 -11.78 3.81 2.78
CA LEU A 80 -10.92 2.64 2.98
C LEU A 80 -9.66 3.03 3.73
N ALA A 81 -9.17 2.11 4.55
CA ALA A 81 -7.89 2.23 5.23
C ALA A 81 -7.06 0.96 5.08
N HIS A 82 -5.78 1.14 4.76
CA HIS A 82 -4.76 0.12 4.94
C HIS A 82 -4.30 0.12 6.40
N VAL A 83 -4.10 -1.07 6.96
CA VAL A 83 -3.67 -1.23 8.36
C VAL A 83 -2.40 -2.05 8.39
N GLU A 84 -1.32 -1.39 8.75
CA GLU A 84 -0.01 -2.00 8.89
C GLU A 84 0.67 -1.62 10.19
N ASN A 85 1.74 -2.34 10.48
CA ASN A 85 2.67 -1.99 11.54
C ASN A 85 4.08 -2.47 11.19
N ASN A 86 5.06 -1.72 11.67
CA ASN A 86 6.48 -2.03 11.54
C ASN A 86 7.07 -2.21 12.93
N TRP A 87 7.99 -3.16 13.09
CA TRP A 87 8.75 -3.32 14.34
C TRP A 87 10.16 -3.82 14.06
N GLY A 88 11.09 -3.45 14.92
CA GLY A 88 12.50 -3.78 14.78
C GLY A 88 13.36 -2.74 15.50
N ASP A 89 14.66 -2.78 15.23
CA ASP A 89 15.66 -1.94 15.89
C ASP A 89 15.96 -0.65 15.11
N SER A 90 15.63 -0.60 13.82
CA SER A 90 15.88 0.58 12.96
C SER A 90 15.10 0.54 11.65
N PHE A 91 14.89 1.70 11.02
CA PHE A 91 14.47 1.78 9.62
C PHE A 91 15.66 1.54 8.65
N PRO A 92 15.40 1.07 7.42
CA PRO A 92 16.36 1.07 6.32
C PRO A 92 17.03 2.43 6.14
N THR A 93 18.26 2.45 5.63
CA THR A 93 18.96 3.71 5.31
C THR A 93 18.26 4.50 4.21
N GLY A 94 17.48 3.84 3.36
CA GLY A 94 16.56 4.44 2.41
C GLY A 94 15.47 3.45 2.02
N TRP A 95 14.23 3.91 1.90
CA TRP A 95 13.09 3.05 1.59
C TRP A 95 12.06 3.74 0.70
N ILE A 96 11.25 2.89 0.09
CA ILE A 96 10.00 3.22 -0.58
C ILE A 96 8.89 2.43 0.09
N TRP A 97 7.79 3.10 0.34
CA TRP A 97 6.53 2.48 0.70
C TRP A 97 5.45 2.99 -0.25
N ALA A 98 4.52 2.14 -0.64
CA ALA A 98 3.39 2.57 -1.44
C ALA A 98 2.19 1.66 -1.24
N GLN A 99 1.00 2.23 -1.40
CA GLN A 99 -0.25 1.48 -1.37
C GLN A 99 -1.25 2.09 -2.36
N VAL A 100 -2.20 1.30 -2.84
CA VAL A 100 -3.38 1.83 -3.52
C VAL A 100 -4.54 0.85 -3.39
N PHE A 101 -5.74 1.42 -3.28
CA PHE A 101 -7.01 0.70 -3.39
C PHE A 101 -7.62 1.07 -4.73
N ASP A 102 -8.17 0.12 -5.44
CA ASP A 102 -9.07 0.34 -6.58
C ASP A 102 -10.34 -0.41 -6.25
N ALA A 103 -11.17 0.24 -5.46
CA ALA A 103 -12.42 -0.33 -4.98
C ALA A 103 -13.53 0.66 -5.28
N GLN A 104 -14.57 0.20 -5.99
CA GLN A 104 -15.72 1.04 -6.21
C GLN A 104 -16.43 1.28 -4.87
N PRO A 105 -16.60 2.55 -4.45
CA PRO A 105 -17.43 2.84 -3.30
C PRO A 105 -18.89 2.63 -3.71
N HIS A 106 -19.54 1.58 -3.20
CA HIS A 106 -20.99 1.42 -3.29
C HIS A 106 -21.66 2.30 -2.24
N VAL A 107 -22.67 3.06 -2.63
CA VAL A 107 -23.47 3.85 -1.72
C VAL A 107 -24.76 3.08 -1.46
N ASP A 108 -25.02 2.66 -0.22
CA ASP A 108 -26.32 2.06 0.12
C ASP A 108 -27.43 3.13 0.17
N ALA A 109 -28.68 2.67 0.29
CA ALA A 109 -29.86 3.52 0.37
C ALA A 109 -29.87 4.50 1.57
N SER A 110 -28.97 4.34 2.54
CA SER A 110 -28.80 5.26 3.67
C SER A 110 -27.76 6.36 3.41
N GLY A 111 -27.14 6.36 2.22
CA GLY A 111 -26.02 7.24 1.88
C GLY A 111 -24.69 6.76 2.45
N SER A 112 -24.61 5.52 2.96
CA SER A 112 -23.40 4.94 3.51
C SER A 112 -22.54 4.38 2.38
N VAL A 113 -21.29 4.80 2.33
CA VAL A 113 -20.31 4.30 1.35
C VAL A 113 -19.70 3.00 1.90
N TYR A 114 -19.79 1.90 1.19
CA TYR A 114 -19.12 0.65 1.50
C TYR A 114 -18.56 0.01 0.23
N VAL A 115 -17.54 -0.81 0.36
CA VAL A 115 -17.02 -1.60 -0.76
C VAL A 115 -17.62 -2.99 -0.62
N PRO A 116 -18.38 -3.50 -1.60
CA PRO A 116 -18.77 -4.89 -1.61
C PRO A 116 -17.50 -5.71 -1.81
N ILE A 117 -17.23 -6.55 -0.83
CA ILE A 117 -16.22 -7.58 -0.89
C ILE A 117 -17.04 -8.85 -1.06
N ASP A 118 -16.91 -9.49 -2.21
CA ASP A 118 -17.83 -10.51 -2.71
C ASP A 118 -18.08 -11.62 -1.66
N GLY A 119 -19.36 -11.94 -1.42
CA GLY A 119 -19.77 -13.09 -0.63
C GLY A 119 -21.18 -13.01 -0.02
N GLU A 120 -21.64 -11.84 0.40
CA GLU A 120 -22.95 -11.67 1.07
C GLU A 120 -23.76 -10.53 0.42
N GLY A 121 -24.49 -10.84 -0.65
CA GLY A 121 -25.34 -9.84 -1.29
C GLY A 121 -25.91 -10.25 -2.64
N ARG A 122 -26.52 -11.44 -2.76
CA ARG A 122 -27.56 -11.63 -3.80
C ARG A 122 -28.80 -10.84 -3.34
N GLY A 123 -28.77 -9.54 -3.57
CA GLY A 123 -29.96 -8.69 -3.62
C GLY A 123 -30.40 -8.57 -5.08
N GLU A 124 -31.69 -8.81 -5.32
CA GLU A 124 -32.32 -8.76 -6.63
C GLU A 124 -32.26 -7.35 -7.26
N ASP A 125 -32.08 -7.34 -8.59
CA ASP A 125 -32.53 -6.35 -9.57
C ASP A 125 -32.06 -4.88 -9.48
N VAL A 126 -31.02 -4.55 -10.26
CA VAL A 126 -31.06 -3.41 -11.21
C VAL A 126 -30.36 -3.82 -12.51
N ALA A 127 -31.13 -3.97 -13.58
CA ALA A 127 -30.65 -4.24 -14.93
C ALA A 127 -29.90 -3.01 -15.49
N GLY A 128 -28.59 -2.93 -15.22
CA GLY A 128 -27.64 -2.18 -16.03
C GLY A 128 -26.95 -3.13 -17.02
N GLU A 129 -26.53 -2.64 -18.18
CA GLU A 129 -25.78 -3.43 -19.16
C GLU A 129 -24.54 -4.08 -18.52
N PRO A 130 -24.13 -5.29 -18.96
CA PRO A 130 -23.00 -6.00 -18.38
C PRO A 130 -21.69 -5.29 -18.75
N GLY A 131 -21.33 -4.26 -17.98
CA GLY A 131 -19.94 -3.85 -17.84
C GLY A 131 -19.19 -4.98 -17.15
N GLU A 132 -18.00 -5.31 -17.64
CA GLU A 132 -17.12 -6.29 -17.01
C GLU A 132 -16.90 -5.87 -15.55
N ASP A 133 -17.36 -6.67 -14.59
CA ASP A 133 -17.06 -6.46 -13.18
C ASP A 133 -15.55 -6.69 -12.98
N GLU A 134 -14.79 -5.60 -12.98
CA GLU A 134 -13.34 -5.63 -12.87
C GLU A 134 -12.85 -5.94 -11.45
N GLY A 135 -13.76 -5.94 -10.46
CA GLY A 135 -13.51 -6.28 -9.07
C GLY A 135 -12.57 -5.33 -8.32
N THR A 136 -12.41 -5.58 -7.02
CA THR A 136 -11.49 -4.81 -6.18
C THR A 136 -10.03 -5.17 -6.50
N ARG A 137 -9.16 -4.16 -6.63
CA ARG A 137 -7.71 -4.35 -6.73
C ARG A 137 -6.99 -3.65 -5.60
N LEU A 138 -6.00 -4.34 -5.04
CA LEU A 138 -5.22 -3.88 -3.89
C LEU A 138 -3.75 -4.06 -4.21
N PHE A 139 -2.98 -3.01 -3.98
CA PHE A 139 -1.52 -3.05 -4.10
C PHE A 139 -0.90 -2.47 -2.84
N ALA A 140 0.14 -3.13 -2.35
CA ALA A 140 0.99 -2.60 -1.29
C ALA A 140 2.43 -3.06 -1.49
N MET A 141 3.38 -2.16 -1.26
CA MET A 141 4.79 -2.48 -1.20
C MET A 141 5.50 -1.74 -0.07
N ALA A 142 6.50 -2.39 0.51
CA ALA A 142 7.48 -1.76 1.37
C ALA A 142 8.84 -2.39 1.14
N GLY A 143 9.89 -1.57 1.10
CA GLY A 143 11.25 -2.06 1.00
C GLY A 143 12.27 -1.00 0.64
N GLY A 144 13.52 -1.41 0.48
CA GLY A 144 14.61 -0.50 0.24
C GLY A 144 15.96 -1.11 0.60
N GLN A 145 16.88 -0.27 1.05
CA GLN A 145 18.23 -0.66 1.48
C GLN A 145 18.19 -1.34 2.84
N ALA A 146 18.07 -2.67 2.83
CA ALA A 146 18.01 -3.46 4.07
C ALA A 146 19.32 -3.41 4.86
N PHE A 147 20.46 -3.48 4.16
CA PHE A 147 21.81 -3.29 4.71
C PHE A 147 22.80 -3.03 3.56
N MET A 148 24.09 -2.87 3.86
CA MET A 148 25.11 -2.49 2.88
C MET A 148 25.09 -3.41 1.64
N GLY A 149 24.70 -2.85 0.51
CA GLY A 149 24.62 -3.55 -0.78
C GLY A 149 23.42 -4.47 -0.94
N VAL A 150 22.50 -4.59 0.02
CA VAL A 150 21.28 -5.41 -0.14
C VAL A 150 20.05 -4.53 -0.25
N GLN A 151 19.32 -4.74 -1.34
CA GLN A 151 18.02 -4.13 -1.56
C GLN A 151 16.96 -5.23 -1.55
N ALA A 152 15.88 -5.04 -0.79
CA ALA A 152 14.80 -6.02 -0.68
C ALA A 152 13.44 -5.34 -0.56
N TYR A 153 12.42 -5.98 -1.12
CA TYR A 153 11.04 -5.52 -1.07
C TYR A 153 10.10 -6.65 -0.70
N LEU A 154 8.98 -6.26 -0.10
CA LEU A 154 7.79 -7.05 0.05
C LEU A 154 6.71 -6.37 -0.79
N VAL A 155 6.13 -7.09 -1.75
CA VAL A 155 5.17 -6.54 -2.71
C VAL A 155 3.99 -7.49 -2.85
N GLY A 156 2.78 -6.95 -2.78
CA GLY A 156 1.54 -7.68 -2.98
C GLY A 156 0.66 -6.97 -3.99
N TYR A 157 0.11 -7.74 -4.93
CA TYR A 157 -0.91 -7.28 -5.86
C TYR A 157 -2.04 -8.29 -5.90
N HIS A 158 -3.23 -7.88 -5.45
CA HIS A 158 -4.41 -8.72 -5.34
C HIS A 158 -5.56 -8.12 -6.16
N SER A 159 -6.10 -8.91 -7.07
CA SER A 159 -7.30 -8.65 -7.85
C SER A 159 -8.10 -9.95 -8.03
N LEU A 160 -9.29 -9.88 -8.62
CA LEU A 160 -10.06 -11.09 -8.98
C LEU A 160 -9.29 -12.01 -9.95
N LYS A 161 -8.37 -11.45 -10.75
CA LYS A 161 -7.61 -12.17 -11.78
C LYS A 161 -6.32 -12.78 -11.24
N CYS A 162 -5.73 -12.18 -10.22
CA CYS A 162 -4.48 -12.66 -9.63
C CYS A 162 -4.29 -12.24 -8.17
N ASN A 163 -3.69 -13.13 -7.37
CA ASN A 163 -3.27 -12.83 -6.00
C ASN A 163 -1.79 -13.21 -5.88
N TRP A 164 -0.90 -12.24 -6.11
CA TRP A 164 0.54 -12.46 -6.20
C TRP A 164 1.29 -11.69 -5.13
N ASP A 165 2.20 -12.41 -4.47
CA ASP A 165 3.12 -11.87 -3.49
C ASP A 165 4.56 -12.12 -3.93
N PHE A 166 5.36 -11.06 -3.92
CA PHE A 166 6.79 -11.12 -4.15
C PHE A 166 7.53 -10.72 -2.87
N ARG A 167 8.51 -11.54 -2.51
CA ARG A 167 9.35 -11.37 -1.32
C ARG A 167 10.75 -11.95 -1.61
N PRO A 168 11.77 -11.70 -0.79
CA PRO A 168 13.05 -12.37 -0.93
C PRO A 168 12.89 -13.91 -1.03
N PRO A 169 13.69 -14.59 -1.87
CA PRO A 169 14.81 -14.07 -2.65
C PRO A 169 14.43 -13.43 -4.01
N VAL A 170 13.16 -13.46 -4.43
CA VAL A 170 12.73 -12.93 -5.73
C VAL A 170 12.78 -11.41 -5.74
N ALA A 171 12.20 -10.77 -4.73
CA ALA A 171 12.22 -9.32 -4.54
C ALA A 171 13.46 -8.88 -3.75
N MET A 172 14.65 -9.33 -4.18
CA MET A 172 15.93 -9.01 -3.52
C MET A 172 17.05 -8.85 -4.55
N GLY A 173 17.98 -7.93 -4.26
CA GLY A 173 19.21 -7.72 -5.00
C GLY A 173 20.42 -7.60 -4.07
N LEU A 174 21.58 -8.03 -4.56
CA LEU A 174 22.88 -7.89 -3.91
C LEU A 174 23.84 -7.12 -4.83
N GLY A 175 24.17 -5.90 -4.44
CA GLY A 175 24.97 -4.97 -5.22
C GLY A 175 24.28 -4.65 -6.55
N ARG A 176 24.91 -5.07 -7.65
CA ARG A 176 24.37 -4.92 -9.01
C ARG A 176 23.64 -6.17 -9.52
N LEU A 177 23.55 -7.22 -8.69
CA LEU A 177 22.93 -8.49 -9.07
C LEU A 177 21.52 -8.59 -8.50
N SER A 178 20.52 -8.51 -9.38
CA SER A 178 19.11 -8.66 -9.03
C SER A 178 18.37 -9.39 -10.17
N PRO A 179 18.54 -10.72 -10.31
CA PRO A 179 18.10 -11.46 -11.50
C PRO A 179 16.58 -11.47 -11.71
N PHE A 180 15.82 -11.18 -10.65
CA PHE A 180 14.36 -11.27 -10.63
C PHE A 180 13.70 -9.94 -10.28
N MET A 181 14.49 -8.88 -10.12
CA MET A 181 14.00 -7.59 -9.65
C MET A 181 14.78 -6.45 -10.31
N HIS A 182 14.06 -5.45 -10.81
CA HIS A 182 14.63 -4.16 -11.18
C HIS A 182 13.81 -3.07 -10.50
N VAL A 183 14.50 -2.14 -9.82
CA VAL A 183 13.84 -1.00 -9.18
C VAL A 183 14.52 0.27 -9.65
N ARG A 184 13.72 1.22 -10.13
CA ARG A 184 14.13 2.58 -10.43
C ARG A 184 13.30 3.51 -9.58
N HIS A 185 13.91 4.56 -9.07
CA HIS A 185 13.17 5.58 -8.35
C HIS A 185 13.87 6.92 -8.49
N ASP A 186 13.06 7.97 -8.51
CA ASP A 186 13.51 9.35 -8.48
C ASP A 186 12.51 10.17 -7.68
N SER A 187 12.87 10.46 -6.43
CA SER A 187 12.02 11.24 -5.53
C SER A 187 11.86 12.70 -5.99
N ARG A 188 12.73 13.20 -6.88
CA ARG A 188 12.61 14.59 -7.40
C ARG A 188 11.46 14.69 -8.40
N SER A 189 11.23 13.65 -9.19
CA SER A 189 10.08 13.53 -10.10
C SER A 189 8.89 12.79 -9.47
N GLY A 190 9.04 12.26 -8.26
CA GLY A 190 7.99 11.53 -7.56
C GLY A 190 7.66 10.17 -8.19
N ALA A 191 8.65 9.54 -8.84
CA ALA A 191 8.46 8.33 -9.64
C ALA A 191 9.16 7.10 -9.03
N VAL A 192 8.49 5.95 -9.09
CA VAL A 192 9.03 4.62 -8.79
C VAL A 192 8.60 3.64 -9.86
N GLU A 193 9.53 2.81 -10.32
CA GLU A 193 9.23 1.64 -11.15
C GLU A 193 9.81 0.41 -10.47
N ILE A 194 9.01 -0.63 -10.32
CA ILE A 194 9.47 -1.94 -9.86
C ILE A 194 9.00 -3.02 -10.82
N TRP A 195 9.95 -3.83 -11.26
CA TRP A 195 9.74 -5.00 -12.09
C TRP A 195 10.17 -6.22 -11.29
N LEU A 196 9.31 -7.23 -11.24
CA LEU A 196 9.50 -8.45 -10.47
C LEU A 196 9.14 -9.66 -11.32
N ARG A 197 10.01 -10.68 -11.37
CA ARG A 197 9.77 -11.84 -12.22
C ARG A 197 10.19 -13.14 -11.56
N THR A 198 9.27 -14.10 -11.57
CA THR A 198 9.57 -15.53 -11.35
C THR A 198 9.59 -16.27 -12.69
N TRP A 199 9.74 -17.59 -12.65
CA TRP A 199 9.57 -18.42 -13.83
C TRP A 199 8.15 -18.39 -14.41
N ARG A 200 7.12 -18.01 -13.64
CA ARG A 200 5.72 -18.09 -14.08
C ARG A 200 4.96 -16.77 -14.03
N GLN A 201 5.47 -15.78 -13.31
CA GLN A 201 4.78 -14.53 -13.03
C GLN A 201 5.73 -13.36 -13.29
N CYS A 202 5.23 -12.30 -13.90
CA CYS A 202 5.91 -11.04 -14.08
C CYS A 202 4.97 -9.93 -13.60
N LEU A 203 5.46 -9.05 -12.74
CA LEU A 203 4.73 -7.91 -12.22
C LEU A 203 5.55 -6.65 -12.49
N GLU A 204 4.99 -5.74 -13.27
CA GLU A 204 5.53 -4.42 -13.52
C GLU A 204 4.62 -3.39 -12.86
N VAL A 205 5.19 -2.54 -12.01
CA VAL A 205 4.46 -1.47 -11.33
C VAL A 205 5.19 -0.16 -11.52
N ALA A 206 4.49 0.84 -12.01
CA ALA A 206 4.97 2.21 -12.09
C ALA A 206 4.09 3.11 -11.22
N ILE A 207 4.71 3.89 -10.34
CA ILE A 207 4.05 4.75 -9.36
C ILE A 207 4.55 6.16 -9.57
N GLU A 208 3.62 7.10 -9.69
CA GLU A 208 3.92 8.51 -9.94
C GLU A 208 3.06 9.37 -9.02
N ALA A 209 3.68 10.31 -8.30
CA ALA A 209 2.98 11.32 -7.50
C ALA A 209 3.56 12.71 -7.78
N PRO A 210 2.75 13.77 -7.89
CA PRO A 210 3.28 15.11 -8.14
C PRO A 210 4.20 15.55 -6.97
N PRO A 211 5.45 16.01 -7.25
CA PRO A 211 6.44 16.35 -6.21
C PRO A 211 5.94 17.36 -5.18
N GLU A 212 5.08 18.29 -5.58
CA GLU A 212 4.46 19.32 -4.73
C GLU A 212 3.45 18.76 -3.72
N MET A 213 2.96 17.52 -3.94
CA MET A 213 1.98 16.88 -3.07
C MET A 213 2.62 16.02 -1.97
N PHE A 214 3.95 15.99 -1.89
CA PHE A 214 4.68 15.29 -0.84
C PHE A 214 4.76 16.14 0.44
N ILE A 215 4.19 15.62 1.52
CA ILE A 215 4.27 16.23 2.85
C ILE A 215 5.39 15.57 3.66
N GLY A 216 6.04 16.35 4.52
CA GLY A 216 7.10 15.86 5.40
C GLY A 216 6.53 15.05 6.57
N MET A 217 7.09 13.86 6.78
CA MET A 217 6.75 12.94 7.85
C MET A 217 7.94 12.78 8.80
N SER A 218 7.67 12.60 10.09
CA SER A 218 8.71 12.32 11.08
C SER A 218 8.93 10.82 11.19
N ALA A 219 10.17 10.37 11.05
CA ALA A 219 10.49 8.95 11.18
C ALA A 219 11.00 8.64 12.60
N PRO A 220 10.56 7.55 13.25
CA PRO A 220 11.12 7.12 14.52
C PRO A 220 12.48 6.45 14.30
N LEU A 221 13.56 7.13 14.69
CA LEU A 221 14.92 6.62 14.62
C LEU A 221 15.45 6.29 16.02
N PRO A 222 16.58 5.56 16.16
CA PRO A 222 17.13 5.20 17.46
C PRO A 222 17.41 6.39 18.40
N LYS A 223 17.61 7.59 17.86
CA LYS A 223 17.86 8.84 18.63
C LYS A 223 16.60 9.67 18.90
N GLY A 224 15.42 9.16 18.52
CA GLY A 224 14.15 9.88 18.58
C GLY A 224 13.54 10.10 17.21
N HIS A 225 12.49 10.93 17.16
CA HIS A 225 11.83 11.25 15.90
C HIS A 225 12.64 12.29 15.14
N GLU A 226 12.93 12.01 13.87
CA GLU A 226 13.60 12.96 12.97
C GLU A 226 12.57 13.58 12.01
N PRO A 227 12.24 14.88 12.15
CA PRO A 227 11.27 15.55 11.29
C PRO A 227 11.75 15.63 9.84
N GLY A 228 10.87 15.31 8.89
CA GLY A 228 11.15 15.42 7.46
C GLY A 228 12.07 14.33 6.91
N PHE A 229 12.36 13.30 7.70
CA PHE A 229 13.17 12.16 7.29
C PHE A 229 12.47 11.24 6.27
N ALA A 230 11.14 11.30 6.23
CA ALA A 230 10.33 10.69 5.19
C ALA A 230 9.41 11.73 4.56
N ARG A 231 9.01 11.49 3.32
CA ARG A 231 8.01 12.29 2.62
C ARG A 231 7.00 11.41 1.93
N GLU A 232 5.73 11.72 2.12
CA GLU A 232 4.62 10.92 1.62
C GLU A 232 3.65 11.77 0.81
N SER A 233 3.16 11.23 -0.30
CA SER A 233 2.05 11.78 -1.06
C SER A 233 0.89 10.81 -1.03
N PHE A 234 -0.33 11.31 -0.80
CA PHE A 234 -1.59 10.55 -0.89
C PHE A 234 -2.30 10.78 -2.22
N GLN A 235 -1.56 11.16 -3.27
CA GLN A 235 -2.10 11.41 -4.62
C GLN A 235 -1.33 10.64 -5.70
N ALA A 236 -0.76 9.50 -5.34
CA ALA A 236 -0.04 8.66 -6.28
C ALA A 236 -1.01 7.99 -7.27
N THR A 237 -0.55 7.89 -8.51
CA THR A 237 -1.11 7.05 -9.56
C THR A 237 -0.25 5.79 -9.66
N VAL A 238 -0.88 4.62 -9.69
CA VAL A 238 -0.19 3.33 -9.75
C VAL A 238 -0.63 2.59 -11.00
N ARG A 239 0.28 2.34 -11.93
CA ARG A 239 0.06 1.51 -13.11
C ARG A 239 0.59 0.11 -12.82
N VAL A 240 -0.25 -0.90 -13.01
CA VAL A 240 0.10 -2.30 -12.82
C VAL A 240 -0.02 -3.03 -14.14
N LYS A 241 0.97 -3.87 -14.45
CA LYS A 241 0.91 -4.87 -15.51
C LYS A 241 1.36 -6.22 -14.94
N ALA A 242 0.45 -7.18 -14.93
CA ALA A 242 0.62 -8.51 -14.38
C ALA A 242 0.56 -9.54 -15.52
N GLU A 243 1.65 -10.27 -15.75
CA GLU A 243 1.76 -11.27 -16.81
C GLU A 243 2.08 -12.66 -16.25
N ARG A 244 1.60 -13.69 -16.93
CA ARG A 244 1.81 -15.10 -16.54
C ARG A 244 2.33 -15.91 -17.72
N TRP A 245 3.22 -16.84 -17.42
CA TRP A 245 3.69 -17.85 -18.36
C TRP A 245 3.14 -19.23 -17.99
N ARG A 246 2.34 -19.84 -18.88
CA ARG A 246 1.66 -21.11 -18.61
C ARG A 246 2.45 -22.33 -19.08
N TRP A 247 3.19 -22.23 -20.19
CA TRP A 247 3.90 -23.35 -20.80
C TRP A 247 5.22 -22.91 -21.44
N PRO A 248 6.29 -23.74 -21.35
CA PRO A 248 7.42 -23.66 -22.26
C PRO A 248 6.94 -23.39 -23.69
N TRP A 249 7.57 -22.44 -24.39
CA TRP A 249 7.27 -22.03 -25.77
C TRP A 249 6.03 -21.16 -26.01
N SER A 250 5.19 -20.89 -24.99
CA SER A 250 4.11 -19.90 -25.13
C SER A 250 4.61 -18.48 -24.95
N GLN A 251 3.88 -17.49 -25.48
CA GLN A 251 4.07 -16.09 -25.09
C GLN A 251 3.61 -15.87 -23.65
N TRP A 252 4.05 -14.75 -23.05
CA TRP A 252 3.49 -14.27 -21.78
C TRP A 252 2.07 -13.77 -22.02
N GLU A 253 1.16 -14.15 -21.13
CA GLU A 253 -0.24 -13.74 -21.14
C GLU A 253 -0.41 -12.58 -20.15
N VAL A 254 -0.92 -11.44 -20.60
CA VAL A 254 -1.35 -10.36 -19.69
C VAL A 254 -2.58 -10.85 -18.93
N VAL A 255 -2.47 -10.95 -17.61
CA VAL A 255 -3.54 -11.38 -16.70
C VAL A 255 -4.31 -10.18 -16.16
N ASP A 256 -3.62 -9.07 -15.91
CA ASP A 256 -4.24 -7.82 -15.46
C ASP A 256 -3.35 -6.64 -15.91
N GLU A 257 -3.97 -5.57 -16.39
CA GLU A 257 -3.28 -4.33 -16.73
C GLU A 257 -4.21 -3.17 -16.44
N VAL A 258 -3.81 -2.28 -15.54
CA VAL A 258 -4.71 -1.26 -15.00
C VAL A 258 -3.93 -0.04 -14.52
N MET A 259 -4.59 1.11 -14.55
CA MET A 259 -4.11 2.34 -13.94
C MET A 259 -5.01 2.70 -12.76
N LEU A 260 -4.47 2.56 -11.55
CA LEU A 260 -5.13 2.83 -10.28
C LEU A 260 -4.91 4.30 -9.90
N ARG A 261 -5.99 5.08 -9.87
CA ARG A 261 -6.01 6.51 -9.51
C ARG A 261 -7.42 6.89 -9.04
N ARG A 262 -7.55 7.90 -8.15
CA ARG A 262 -8.44 9.10 -8.27
C ARG A 262 -8.51 9.95 -7.02
N THR A 263 -8.58 11.28 -7.22
CA THR A 263 -9.57 12.25 -6.69
C THR A 263 -9.63 13.45 -7.68
N ALA A 264 -10.60 14.38 -7.73
CA ALA A 264 -11.38 15.01 -6.65
C ALA A 264 -12.80 14.46 -6.40
N ASP A 265 -13.47 13.84 -7.38
CA ASP A 265 -14.91 13.55 -7.27
C ASP A 265 -15.28 12.09 -7.60
N GLY A 266 -14.37 11.14 -7.36
CA GLY A 266 -14.63 9.71 -7.58
C GLY A 266 -13.45 8.82 -7.22
N LEU A 267 -13.00 8.90 -5.96
CA LEU A 267 -11.64 8.61 -5.47
C LEU A 267 -11.18 7.14 -5.44
N SER A 268 -9.88 6.94 -5.69
CA SER A 268 -9.01 5.87 -5.23
C SER A 268 -7.54 6.33 -5.39
N CYS A 269 -7.06 7.19 -4.49
CA CYS A 269 -5.70 7.73 -4.56
C CYS A 269 -4.68 6.77 -3.93
N GLY A 270 -3.59 6.51 -4.64
CA GLY A 270 -2.47 5.78 -4.09
C GLY A 270 -1.70 6.65 -3.10
N ALA A 271 -0.98 6.02 -2.19
CA ALA A 271 0.06 6.66 -1.42
C ALA A 271 1.44 6.19 -1.89
N LEU A 272 2.40 7.12 -1.89
CA LEU A 272 3.80 6.88 -2.20
C LEU A 272 4.65 7.63 -1.18
N GLU A 273 5.56 6.92 -0.52
CA GLU A 273 6.51 7.45 0.43
C GLU A 273 7.94 7.16 -0.02
N PHE A 274 8.80 8.16 0.16
CA PHE A 274 10.25 8.02 0.15
C PHE A 274 10.81 8.37 1.52
N GLY A 275 11.72 7.57 2.05
CA GLY A 275 12.41 7.87 3.29
C GLY A 275 13.90 7.65 3.26
N GLY A 276 14.59 8.31 4.20
CA GLY A 276 16.05 8.29 4.32
C GLY A 276 16.74 8.70 3.02
N ALA A 277 17.77 7.95 2.63
CA ALA A 277 18.60 8.21 1.46
C ALA A 277 17.85 8.13 0.11
N PHE A 278 16.61 7.59 0.09
CA PHE A 278 15.81 7.53 -1.12
C PHE A 278 15.05 8.82 -1.40
N TYR A 279 14.91 9.69 -0.41
CA TYR A 279 14.42 11.04 -0.62
C TYR A 279 15.59 12.00 -0.86
N LYS A 280 15.73 12.48 -2.10
CA LYS A 280 16.64 13.57 -2.46
C LYS A 280 15.91 14.89 -2.26
N VAL A 281 16.35 15.68 -1.29
CA VAL A 281 16.03 17.11 -1.25
C VAL A 281 16.56 17.71 -2.56
N GLY A 282 15.75 18.51 -3.25
CA GLY A 282 16.30 19.39 -4.28
C GLY A 282 17.41 20.17 -3.60
N GLU A 283 18.62 20.20 -4.16
CA GLU A 283 19.58 21.20 -3.69
C GLU A 283 18.83 22.52 -3.82
N ASP A 284 18.56 23.17 -2.70
CA ASP A 284 18.11 24.54 -2.73
C ASP A 284 19.11 25.26 -3.62
N VAL A 285 18.60 25.87 -4.69
CA VAL A 285 19.36 26.83 -5.47
C VAL A 285 19.71 27.94 -4.49
N VAL A 286 20.89 27.85 -3.88
CA VAL A 286 21.53 28.92 -3.12
C VAL A 286 22.01 29.97 -4.12
#